data_AF-A0A952SNX2-F1
#
_entry.id   AF-A0A952SNX2-F1
#
_cell.length_a   1.000
_cell.length_b   1.000
_cell.length_c   1.000
_cell.angle_alpha   90.00
_cell.angle_beta   90.00
_cell.angle_gamma   90.00
#
_symmetry.space_group_name_H-M   'P 1'
#
loop_
_entity.id
_entity.type
_entity.pdbx_description
1 polymer ?
#
loop_
_entity_poly.entity_id
_entity_poly.type
_entity_poly.pdbx_seq_one_letter_code
_entity_poly.pdbx_strand_id
1 'polypeptide(L)'
;MSLHKRIASAVSIATIGLQMCMPLALGAGALALLTSCKKEEPPPPPPPPPPPPPRDPDPVSFDAVMREVSLDARVQLAQEGLEVWDWSLAKAGLEFASVFASGDETAVGAMLSRASQQTLDELVGSGDWYEAVEEIEAVRVVHFQQEPTVSESAVRGLMFIAVQEPGSSYVLAWDAAKGVTGDWVWSQAWSTPMVRARASDWDGASLTDLLADIEETGGGSRVAGLDYAQSPDAVYIGIELSRKLMERMGAPAMGLDALMPMMAAQFGMDAAQLRSAYDRGKQQVEAASTLEAKISGETLGMMMAGFREQMSMMASFPGAADMLNESVVYEILAEILSSTPEAVRELAEKHAP
;
A
#
# COMPACT_ATOMS: atom_id res chain seq x y z
N MET A 1 19.11 6.87 21.91
CA MET A 1 17.74 7.16 21.42
C MET A 1 17.24 5.85 20.86
N SER A 2 16.15 5.28 21.40
CA SER A 2 15.74 3.90 21.07
C SER A 2 15.43 3.73 19.58
N LEU A 3 15.68 2.52 19.08
CA LEU A 3 15.48 2.12 17.69
C LEU A 3 14.10 2.52 17.15
N HIS A 4 13.05 2.33 17.95
CA HIS A 4 11.69 2.77 17.63
C HIS A 4 11.61 4.26 17.26
N LYS A 5 12.30 5.15 17.99
CA LYS A 5 12.29 6.59 17.68
C LYS A 5 13.07 6.92 16.40
N ARG A 6 14.13 6.18 16.09
CA ARG A 6 14.93 6.40 14.87
C ARG A 6 14.25 5.83 13.64
N ILE A 7 13.71 4.61 13.73
CA ILE A 7 12.90 3.99 12.68
C ILE A 7 11.65 4.85 12.44
N ALA A 8 10.87 5.20 13.47
CA ALA A 8 9.71 6.08 13.27
C ALA A 8 10.08 7.43 12.61
N SER A 9 11.27 7.98 12.90
CA SER A 9 11.74 9.22 12.27
C SER A 9 12.24 9.05 10.83
N ALA A 10 12.91 7.93 10.50
CA ALA A 10 13.44 7.66 9.15
C ALA A 10 12.36 7.16 8.18
N VAL A 11 11.33 6.49 8.71
CA VAL A 11 10.30 5.79 7.94
C VAL A 11 9.20 6.72 7.46
N SER A 12 9.00 7.81 8.19
CA SER A 12 8.19 8.94 7.75
C SER A 12 8.75 9.64 6.50
N ILE A 13 9.96 9.28 6.02
CA ILE A 13 10.67 10.03 4.95
C ILE A 13 10.81 9.22 3.64
N ALA A 14 10.70 7.88 3.64
CA ALA A 14 11.19 7.06 2.51
C ALA A 14 10.13 6.33 1.66
N THR A 15 8.84 6.31 2.04
CA THR A 15 7.89 5.30 1.53
C THR A 15 7.16 5.67 0.23
N ILE A 16 7.31 6.88 -0.32
CA ILE A 16 6.44 7.36 -1.42
C ILE A 16 7.14 7.37 -2.81
N GLY A 17 8.41 6.96 -2.90
CA GLY A 17 9.18 7.05 -4.13
C GLY A 17 9.23 5.76 -4.94
N LEU A 18 8.76 5.83 -6.19
CA LEU A 18 9.33 5.11 -7.36
C LEU A 18 8.72 3.74 -7.74
N GLN A 19 7.61 3.75 -8.50
CA GLN A 19 7.25 2.60 -9.34
C GLN A 19 6.67 3.04 -10.71
N MET A 20 7.48 3.74 -11.52
CA MET A 20 7.20 3.94 -12.95
C MET A 20 8.33 3.33 -13.79
N CYS A 21 8.16 2.07 -14.21
CA CYS A 21 8.89 1.42 -15.31
C CYS A 21 7.95 0.38 -15.92
N MET A 22 7.23 0.74 -16.99
CA MET A 22 6.32 -0.17 -17.70
C MET A 22 6.98 -0.74 -18.97
N PRO A 23 6.70 -2.02 -19.31
CA PRO A 23 6.78 -2.55 -20.65
C PRO A 23 5.42 -2.47 -21.38
N LEU A 24 5.45 -2.10 -22.66
CA LEU A 24 4.29 -2.08 -23.59
C LEU A 24 3.88 -3.50 -24.01
N ALA A 25 2.58 -3.83 -23.93
CA ALA A 25 2.01 -5.00 -24.61
C ALA A 25 0.66 -4.67 -25.29
N LEU A 26 0.58 -4.94 -26.59
CA LEU A 26 -0.59 -4.77 -27.48
C LEU A 26 -1.45 -6.04 -27.49
N GLY A 27 -2.78 -5.89 -27.38
CA GLY A 27 -3.72 -7.00 -27.57
C GLY A 27 -5.10 -6.54 -28.04
N ALA A 28 -5.46 -6.90 -29.27
CA ALA A 28 -6.76 -6.67 -29.91
C ALA A 28 -7.60 -7.96 -29.89
N GLY A 29 -8.93 -7.85 -29.77
CA GLY A 29 -9.82 -8.99 -29.96
C GLY A 29 -11.32 -8.67 -29.81
N ALA A 30 -12.03 -8.66 -30.94
CA ALA A 30 -13.48 -8.49 -31.05
C ALA A 30 -14.23 -9.84 -30.91
N LEU A 31 -15.50 -9.84 -30.47
CA LEU A 31 -16.39 -10.97 -30.71
C LEU A 31 -17.86 -10.53 -30.92
N ALA A 32 -18.50 -11.18 -31.92
CA ALA A 32 -19.83 -10.90 -32.44
C ALA A 32 -20.92 -11.80 -31.83
N LEU A 33 -22.16 -11.28 -31.78
CA LEU A 33 -23.36 -11.94 -31.27
C LEU A 33 -24.17 -12.59 -32.41
N LEU A 34 -24.63 -13.83 -32.22
CA LEU A 34 -25.62 -14.49 -33.06
C LEU A 34 -26.82 -14.95 -32.21
N THR A 35 -28.03 -14.62 -32.68
CA THR A 35 -29.32 -14.97 -32.09
C THR A 35 -29.88 -16.25 -32.70
N SER A 36 -30.38 -17.18 -31.88
CA SER A 36 -30.97 -18.45 -32.30
C SER A 36 -32.40 -18.61 -31.78
N CYS A 37 -33.32 -18.98 -32.68
CA CYS A 37 -34.76 -19.16 -32.46
C CYS A 37 -35.08 -20.41 -31.63
N LYS A 38 -35.97 -20.27 -30.64
CA LYS A 38 -36.44 -21.35 -29.75
C LYS A 38 -37.56 -22.18 -30.38
N LYS A 39 -37.36 -23.50 -30.37
CA LYS A 39 -38.38 -24.54 -30.56
C LYS A 39 -38.84 -24.99 -29.18
N GLU A 40 -40.14 -25.06 -28.96
CA GLU A 40 -40.75 -25.36 -27.66
C GLU A 40 -40.61 -26.86 -27.35
N GLU A 41 -39.76 -27.18 -26.36
CA GLU A 41 -39.46 -28.53 -25.91
C GLU A 41 -40.38 -28.98 -24.77
N PRO A 42 -40.60 -30.30 -24.64
CA PRO A 42 -41.44 -30.90 -23.60
C PRO A 42 -41.00 -30.48 -22.19
N PRO A 43 -41.93 -30.51 -21.20
CA PRO A 43 -41.67 -30.00 -19.86
C PRO A 43 -40.41 -30.64 -19.29
N PRO A 44 -39.40 -29.83 -18.92
CA PRO A 44 -38.09 -30.34 -18.54
C PRO A 44 -38.24 -31.24 -17.31
N PRO A 45 -37.46 -32.33 -17.23
CA PRO A 45 -37.35 -33.11 -16.00
C PRO A 45 -37.02 -32.16 -14.84
N PRO A 46 -37.50 -32.46 -13.62
CA PRO A 46 -37.22 -31.62 -12.45
C PRO A 46 -35.72 -31.34 -12.39
N PRO A 47 -35.31 -30.07 -12.27
CA PRO A 47 -33.90 -29.71 -12.33
C PRO A 47 -33.15 -30.53 -11.28
N PRO A 48 -32.01 -31.15 -11.65
CA PRO A 48 -31.19 -31.85 -10.67
C PRO A 48 -30.91 -30.87 -9.50
N PRO A 49 -30.90 -31.36 -8.25
CA PRO A 49 -30.60 -30.50 -7.12
C PRO A 49 -29.28 -29.76 -7.40
N PRO A 50 -29.22 -28.44 -7.14
CA PRO A 50 -28.03 -27.66 -7.40
C PRO A 50 -26.83 -28.32 -6.70
N PRO A 51 -25.65 -28.39 -7.37
CA PRO A 51 -24.45 -28.90 -6.73
C PRO A 51 -24.23 -28.20 -5.39
N PRO A 52 -23.77 -28.91 -4.34
CA PRO A 52 -23.33 -28.26 -3.11
C PRO A 52 -22.32 -27.16 -3.46
N PRO A 53 -22.38 -25.98 -2.81
CA PRO A 53 -21.38 -24.93 -3.02
C PRO A 53 -19.97 -25.50 -2.75
N PRO A 54 -18.94 -25.06 -3.51
CA PRO A 54 -17.56 -25.39 -3.20
C PRO A 54 -17.27 -25.08 -1.73
N ARG A 55 -16.51 -25.96 -1.06
CA ARG A 55 -16.01 -25.68 0.29
C ARG A 55 -14.88 -24.68 0.18
N ASP A 56 -14.84 -23.72 1.09
CA ASP A 56 -13.70 -22.82 1.23
C ASP A 56 -12.43 -23.63 1.58
N PRO A 57 -11.25 -23.22 1.09
CA PRO A 57 -10.00 -23.86 1.47
C PRO A 57 -9.74 -23.72 2.97
N ASP A 58 -9.09 -24.74 3.54
CA ASP A 58 -8.65 -24.68 4.94
C ASP A 58 -7.45 -23.71 5.08
N PRO A 59 -7.33 -22.97 6.20
CA PRO A 59 -6.16 -22.14 6.45
C PRO A 59 -4.85 -22.96 6.50
N VAL A 60 -3.75 -22.31 6.16
CA VAL A 60 -2.40 -22.86 6.23
C VAL A 60 -2.03 -23.20 7.68
N SER A 61 -1.52 -24.41 7.89
CA SER A 61 -0.93 -24.80 9.18
C SER A 61 0.47 -24.21 9.32
N PHE A 62 0.64 -23.19 10.17
CA PHE A 62 1.95 -22.61 10.45
C PHE A 62 2.94 -23.63 11.04
N ASP A 63 2.49 -24.62 11.81
CA ASP A 63 3.33 -25.74 12.25
C ASP A 63 3.90 -26.57 11.10
N ALA A 64 3.17 -26.66 9.98
CA ALA A 64 3.68 -27.29 8.77
C ALA A 64 4.72 -26.41 8.07
N VAL A 65 4.45 -25.11 7.97
CA VAL A 65 5.41 -24.15 7.39
C VAL A 65 6.71 -24.14 8.19
N MET A 66 6.64 -24.03 9.52
CA MET A 66 7.81 -24.03 10.43
C MET A 66 8.67 -25.28 10.33
N ARG A 67 8.14 -26.41 9.86
CA ARG A 67 8.93 -27.62 9.62
C ARG A 67 9.72 -27.58 8.31
N GLU A 68 9.33 -26.73 7.37
CA GLU A 68 10.01 -26.56 6.08
C GLU A 68 11.04 -25.42 6.10
N VAL A 69 10.82 -24.41 6.92
CA VAL A 69 11.72 -23.25 7.04
C VAL A 69 12.61 -23.38 8.27
N SER A 70 13.89 -23.05 8.13
CA SER A 70 14.82 -23.00 9.26
C SER A 70 14.71 -21.64 9.93
N LEU A 71 13.92 -21.57 11.01
CA LEU A 71 13.71 -20.33 11.75
C LEU A 71 14.84 -20.04 12.74
N ASP A 72 15.19 -18.77 12.87
CA ASP A 72 15.95 -18.24 14.01
C ASP A 72 15.18 -18.58 15.31
N ALA A 73 15.91 -19.03 16.33
CA ALA A 73 15.34 -19.48 17.60
C ALA A 73 14.58 -18.37 18.36
N ARG A 74 14.79 -17.11 18.00
CA ARG A 74 14.08 -15.94 18.55
C ARG A 74 12.72 -15.71 17.91
N VAL A 75 12.44 -16.34 16.75
CA VAL A 75 11.14 -16.21 16.09
C VAL A 75 10.09 -17.03 16.83
N GLN A 76 8.97 -16.39 17.12
CA GLN A 76 7.83 -17.00 17.79
C GLN A 76 6.54 -16.61 17.06
N LEU A 77 5.49 -17.42 17.23
CA LEU A 77 4.16 -17.15 16.68
C LEU A 77 3.17 -16.88 17.80
N ALA A 78 2.30 -15.88 17.60
CA ALA A 78 1.05 -15.77 18.35
C ALA A 78 0.17 -17.00 18.08
N GLN A 79 -0.56 -17.45 19.10
CA GLN A 79 -1.50 -18.56 18.94
C GLN A 79 -2.79 -18.14 18.24
N GLU A 80 -3.10 -16.84 18.28
CA GLU A 80 -4.32 -16.24 17.74
C GLU A 80 -3.96 -15.22 16.64
N GLY A 81 -4.87 -14.97 15.70
CA GLY A 81 -4.71 -13.93 14.66
C GLY A 81 -3.82 -14.29 13.47
N LEU A 82 -3.40 -15.56 13.35
CA LEU A 82 -2.60 -16.06 12.22
C LEU A 82 -3.46 -16.94 11.30
N GLU A 83 -4.29 -16.31 10.47
CA GLU A 83 -5.10 -17.01 9.46
C GLU A 83 -4.67 -16.56 8.06
N VAL A 84 -3.95 -17.44 7.36
CA VAL A 84 -3.45 -17.23 6.00
C VAL A 84 -3.80 -18.48 5.19
N TRP A 85 -4.21 -18.30 3.94
CA TRP A 85 -4.61 -19.38 3.01
C TRP A 85 -3.57 -19.62 1.91
N ASP A 86 -2.71 -18.65 1.60
CA ASP A 86 -1.60 -18.81 0.66
C ASP A 86 -0.34 -19.33 1.37
N TRP A 87 0.05 -20.56 1.05
CA TRP A 87 1.25 -21.21 1.58
C TRP A 87 2.54 -20.42 1.29
N SER A 88 2.66 -19.85 0.10
CA SER A 88 3.84 -19.09 -0.32
C SER A 88 3.99 -17.81 0.50
N LEU A 89 2.87 -17.14 0.83
CA LEU A 89 2.87 -15.95 1.66
C LEU A 89 3.25 -16.28 3.12
N ALA A 90 2.63 -17.33 3.69
CA ALA A 90 2.94 -17.78 5.04
C ALA A 90 4.44 -18.12 5.17
N LYS A 91 4.98 -18.87 4.21
CA LYS A 91 6.41 -19.21 4.14
C LYS A 91 7.30 -17.97 4.07
N ALA A 92 7.01 -17.05 3.14
CA ALA A 92 7.80 -15.84 2.95
C ALA A 92 7.77 -14.93 4.20
N GLY A 93 6.64 -14.85 4.90
CA GLY A 93 6.52 -14.08 6.14
C GLY A 93 7.39 -14.63 7.26
N LEU A 94 7.42 -15.95 7.43
CA LEU A 94 8.27 -16.59 8.43
C LEU A 94 9.76 -16.48 8.08
N GLU A 95 10.12 -16.63 6.80
CA GLU A 95 11.50 -16.43 6.34
C GLU A 95 11.94 -14.98 6.57
N PHE A 96 11.09 -13.99 6.26
CA PHE A 96 11.36 -12.58 6.53
C PHE A 96 11.58 -12.32 8.01
N ALA A 97 10.68 -12.79 8.88
CA ALA A 97 10.80 -12.63 10.33
C ALA A 97 12.08 -13.28 10.87
N SER A 98 12.48 -14.44 10.34
CA SER A 98 13.72 -15.12 10.71
C SER A 98 14.97 -14.35 10.32
N VAL A 99 15.02 -13.87 9.08
CA VAL A 99 16.16 -13.12 8.56
C VAL A 99 16.28 -11.74 9.23
N PHE A 100 15.13 -11.12 9.53
CA PHE A 100 15.06 -9.89 10.34
C PHE A 100 15.58 -10.13 11.76
N ALA A 101 15.13 -11.20 12.43
CA ALA A 101 15.60 -11.56 13.76
C ALA A 101 17.12 -11.81 13.76
N SER A 102 17.65 -12.54 12.78
CA SER A 102 19.08 -12.85 12.67
C SER A 102 19.97 -11.62 12.43
N GLY A 103 19.38 -10.49 12.02
CA GLY A 103 20.11 -9.26 11.72
C GLY A 103 20.95 -9.33 10.44
N ASP A 104 20.67 -10.28 9.55
CA ASP A 104 21.39 -10.45 8.27
C ASP A 104 20.92 -9.37 7.29
N GLU A 105 21.62 -8.24 7.24
CA GLU A 105 21.22 -7.09 6.44
C GLU A 105 21.19 -7.41 4.94
N THR A 106 22.06 -8.31 4.47
CA THR A 106 22.11 -8.70 3.06
C THR A 106 20.86 -9.48 2.68
N ALA A 107 20.47 -10.45 3.52
CA ALA A 107 19.28 -11.26 3.27
C ALA A 107 17.99 -10.46 3.51
N VAL A 108 17.92 -9.60 4.54
CA VAL A 108 16.77 -8.68 4.73
C VAL A 108 16.64 -7.81 3.49
N GLY A 109 17.73 -7.16 3.06
CA GLY A 109 17.75 -6.28 1.90
C GLY A 109 17.22 -6.96 0.64
N ALA A 110 17.60 -8.22 0.39
CA ALA A 110 17.12 -8.98 -0.77
C ALA A 110 15.59 -9.22 -0.78
N MET A 111 14.93 -9.19 0.38
CA MET A 111 13.49 -9.36 0.53
C MET A 111 12.72 -8.04 0.52
N LEU A 112 13.39 -6.90 0.66
CA LEU A 112 12.77 -5.59 0.74
C LEU A 112 12.49 -4.97 -0.63
N SER A 113 11.48 -4.11 -0.68
CA SER A 113 11.29 -3.20 -1.81
C SER A 113 12.42 -2.19 -1.88
N ARG A 114 12.61 -1.58 -3.06
CA ARG A 114 13.69 -0.61 -3.27
C ARG A 114 13.65 0.56 -2.29
N ALA A 115 12.46 1.05 -1.94
CA ALA A 115 12.29 2.12 -0.97
C ALA A 115 12.76 1.68 0.43
N SER A 116 12.31 0.51 0.89
CA SER A 116 12.73 -0.03 2.20
C SER A 116 14.21 -0.44 2.22
N GLN A 117 14.79 -0.86 1.09
CA GLN A 117 16.24 -1.09 0.97
C GLN A 117 17.04 0.18 1.20
N GLN A 118 16.58 1.35 0.70
CA GLN A 118 17.28 2.62 0.96
C GLN A 118 17.31 2.96 2.44
N THR A 119 16.20 2.77 3.15
CA THR A 119 16.17 2.95 4.61
C THR A 119 17.11 1.97 5.31
N LEU A 120 17.16 0.70 4.88
CA LEU A 120 18.11 -0.27 5.42
C LEU A 120 19.57 0.15 5.16
N ASP A 121 19.90 0.58 3.93
CA ASP A 121 21.24 1.03 3.56
C ASP A 121 21.70 2.22 4.41
N GLU A 122 20.81 3.16 4.71
CA GLU A 122 21.08 4.28 5.61
C GLU A 122 21.37 3.82 7.04
N LEU A 123 20.57 2.88 7.57
CA LEU A 123 20.77 2.31 8.90
C LEU A 123 22.06 1.49 9.00
N VAL A 124 22.39 0.72 7.95
CA VAL A 124 23.64 -0.03 7.86
C VAL A 124 24.84 0.92 7.76
N GLY A 125 24.72 1.97 6.94
CA GLY A 125 25.77 2.98 6.77
C GLY A 125 26.05 3.81 8.02
N SER A 126 25.04 4.07 8.85
CA SER A 126 25.20 4.75 10.14
C SER A 126 25.67 3.83 11.27
N GLY A 127 25.50 2.52 11.11
CA GLY A 127 25.73 1.51 12.15
C GLY A 127 24.52 1.24 13.04
N ASP A 128 23.45 2.03 12.91
CA ASP A 128 22.23 1.89 13.73
C ASP A 128 21.56 0.53 13.54
N TRP A 129 21.67 -0.10 12.36
CA TRP A 129 21.16 -1.46 12.12
C TRP A 129 21.81 -2.50 13.06
N TYR A 130 23.10 -2.42 13.28
CA TYR A 130 23.80 -3.42 14.10
C TYR A 130 23.51 -3.24 15.58
N GLU A 131 23.48 -1.98 16.06
CA GLU A 131 23.06 -1.67 17.43
C GLU A 131 21.64 -2.17 17.70
N ALA A 132 20.73 -1.97 16.73
CA ALA A 132 19.35 -2.39 16.78
C ALA A 132 19.18 -3.91 16.93
N VAL A 133 19.77 -4.69 16.02
CA VAL A 133 19.54 -6.13 15.95
C VAL A 133 20.26 -6.91 17.05
N GLU A 134 21.30 -6.34 17.65
CA GLU A 134 21.99 -6.90 18.81
C GLU A 134 21.09 -6.94 20.05
N GLU A 135 20.19 -5.96 20.22
CA GLU A 135 19.26 -5.89 21.34
C GLU A 135 18.03 -6.81 21.21
N ILE A 136 17.83 -7.45 20.05
CA ILE A 136 16.65 -8.30 19.80
C ILE A 136 16.73 -9.61 20.59
N GLU A 137 15.87 -9.76 21.60
CA GLU A 137 15.69 -10.98 22.40
C GLU A 137 14.65 -11.93 21.77
N ALA A 138 13.64 -11.39 21.10
CA ALA A 138 12.59 -12.17 20.43
C ALA A 138 11.92 -11.37 19.29
N VAL A 139 11.46 -12.08 18.27
CA VAL A 139 10.59 -11.54 17.21
C VAL A 139 9.33 -12.40 17.17
N ARG A 140 8.17 -11.79 17.42
CA ARG A 140 6.90 -12.50 17.52
C ARG A 140 5.96 -12.07 16.40
N VAL A 141 5.55 -12.98 15.52
CA VAL A 141 4.53 -12.69 14.51
C VAL A 141 3.17 -12.69 15.22
N VAL A 142 2.56 -11.51 15.32
CA VAL A 142 1.35 -11.29 16.14
C VAL A 142 0.07 -11.18 15.32
N HIS A 143 0.20 -10.85 14.04
CA HIS A 143 -0.95 -10.74 13.13
C HIS A 143 -0.49 -10.94 11.69
N PHE A 144 -1.31 -11.61 10.89
CA PHE A 144 -1.03 -11.82 9.47
C PHE A 144 -2.33 -11.83 8.67
N GLN A 145 -2.43 -10.93 7.70
CA GLN A 145 -3.54 -10.85 6.74
C GLN A 145 -3.05 -11.01 5.31
N GLN A 146 -3.96 -11.43 4.44
CA GLN A 146 -3.72 -11.56 3.02
C GLN A 146 -4.87 -10.98 2.19
N GLU A 147 -4.56 -10.65 0.95
CA GLU A 147 -5.52 -10.24 -0.06
C GLU A 147 -5.32 -11.08 -1.35
N PRO A 148 -6.37 -11.74 -1.85
CA PRO A 148 -7.72 -11.88 -1.27
C PRO A 148 -7.73 -12.69 0.04
N THR A 149 -8.66 -12.42 0.96
CA THR A 149 -8.67 -13.00 2.33
C THR A 149 -8.71 -14.53 2.34
N VAL A 150 -9.60 -15.16 1.58
CA VAL A 150 -9.78 -16.62 1.56
C VAL A 150 -9.37 -17.15 0.19
N SER A 151 -8.06 -17.24 -0.04
CA SER A 151 -7.49 -17.64 -1.34
C SER A 151 -6.13 -18.29 -1.19
N GLU A 152 -5.88 -19.38 -1.91
CA GLU A 152 -4.55 -20.00 -2.02
C GLU A 152 -3.63 -19.22 -2.98
N SER A 153 -4.11 -18.11 -3.55
CA SER A 153 -3.38 -17.26 -4.49
C SER A 153 -3.48 -15.80 -4.04
N ALA A 154 -2.84 -15.51 -2.90
CA ALA A 154 -2.72 -14.15 -2.41
C ALA A 154 -1.79 -13.35 -3.34
N VAL A 155 -2.11 -12.07 -3.51
CA VAL A 155 -1.29 -11.09 -4.23
C VAL A 155 -0.67 -10.05 -3.30
N ARG A 156 -1.26 -9.88 -2.11
CA ARG A 156 -0.75 -8.99 -1.05
C ARG A 156 -0.87 -9.65 0.32
N GLY A 157 -0.07 -9.17 1.25
CA GLY A 157 -0.16 -9.52 2.66
C GLY A 157 0.18 -8.33 3.55
N LEU A 158 -0.27 -8.38 4.80
CA LEU A 158 0.10 -7.43 5.85
C LEU A 158 0.49 -8.24 7.08
N MET A 159 1.72 -8.08 7.54
CA MET A 159 2.26 -8.80 8.69
C MET A 159 2.69 -7.82 9.77
N PHE A 160 2.34 -8.12 11.02
CA PHE A 160 2.83 -7.40 12.19
C PHE A 160 3.77 -8.29 12.99
N ILE A 161 4.95 -7.76 13.30
CA ILE A 161 5.93 -8.40 14.16
C ILE A 161 6.12 -7.56 15.42
N ALA A 162 5.97 -8.16 16.59
CA ALA A 162 6.37 -7.57 17.86
C ALA A 162 7.84 -7.91 18.13
N VAL A 163 8.67 -6.89 18.27
CA VAL A 163 10.10 -7.02 18.58
C VAL A 163 10.29 -6.82 20.07
N GLN A 164 10.96 -7.78 20.73
CA GLN A 164 11.35 -7.71 22.14
C GLN A 164 12.80 -7.23 22.26
N GLU A 165 12.99 -6.20 23.06
CA GLU A 165 14.27 -5.71 23.59
C GLU A 165 14.29 -5.88 25.12
N PRO A 166 15.44 -5.68 25.79
CA PRO A 166 15.50 -5.72 27.25
C PRO A 166 14.54 -4.74 27.94
N GLY A 167 13.43 -5.27 28.47
CA GLY A 167 12.44 -4.51 29.25
C GLY A 167 11.37 -3.79 28.44
N SER A 168 11.37 -3.89 27.11
CA SER A 168 10.34 -3.30 26.26
C SER A 168 10.09 -4.09 24.98
N SER A 169 8.93 -3.86 24.38
CA SER A 169 8.57 -4.39 23.07
C SER A 169 7.71 -3.40 22.31
N TYR A 170 7.84 -3.40 20.99
CA TYR A 170 7.06 -2.57 20.08
C TYR A 170 6.71 -3.38 18.84
N VAL A 171 5.77 -2.89 18.03
CA VAL A 171 5.33 -3.57 16.81
C VAL A 171 5.87 -2.86 15.57
N LEU A 172 6.28 -3.63 14.58
CA LEU A 172 6.56 -3.18 13.22
C LEU A 172 5.56 -3.85 12.27
N ALA A 173 5.03 -3.09 11.31
CA ALA A 173 4.17 -3.61 10.26
C ALA A 173 4.90 -3.69 8.93
N TRP A 174 4.55 -4.68 8.12
CA TRP A 174 5.15 -4.95 6.82
C TRP A 174 4.08 -5.35 5.81
N ASP A 175 3.99 -4.58 4.72
CA ASP A 175 3.20 -4.95 3.55
C ASP A 175 4.02 -5.87 2.65
N ALA A 176 3.43 -6.99 2.25
CA ALA A 176 3.96 -7.92 1.26
C ALA A 176 3.23 -7.72 -0.06
N ALA A 177 3.96 -7.73 -1.17
CA ALA A 177 3.38 -7.79 -2.51
C ALA A 177 4.08 -8.87 -3.33
N LYS A 178 3.31 -9.61 -4.12
CA LYS A 178 3.85 -10.62 -5.02
C LYS A 178 4.47 -9.95 -6.25
N GLY A 179 5.77 -10.15 -6.45
CA GLY A 179 6.51 -9.65 -7.59
C GLY A 179 6.18 -10.38 -8.90
N VAL A 180 6.70 -9.87 -10.02
CA VAL A 180 6.48 -10.45 -11.36
C VAL A 180 7.04 -11.87 -11.48
N THR A 181 8.10 -12.19 -10.72
CA THR A 181 8.71 -13.52 -10.66
C THR A 181 7.94 -14.49 -9.74
N GLY A 182 6.93 -14.00 -9.01
CA GLY A 182 6.20 -14.75 -7.99
C GLY A 182 6.78 -14.63 -6.57
N ASP A 183 7.96 -14.02 -6.43
CA ASP A 183 8.61 -13.80 -5.13
C ASP A 183 7.90 -12.71 -4.33
N TRP A 184 7.87 -12.83 -3.01
CA TRP A 184 7.28 -11.82 -2.13
C TRP A 184 8.28 -10.73 -1.80
N VAL A 185 7.87 -9.48 -2.00
CA VAL A 185 8.66 -8.28 -1.70
C VAL A 185 7.99 -7.55 -0.55
N TRP A 186 8.78 -7.20 0.48
CA TRP A 186 8.31 -6.58 1.71
C TRP A 186 8.59 -5.08 1.72
N SER A 187 7.60 -4.30 2.13
CA SER A 187 7.72 -2.87 2.31
C SER A 187 7.23 -2.51 3.68
N GLN A 188 7.93 -1.62 4.36
CA GLN A 188 7.49 -1.18 5.68
C GLN A 188 6.12 -0.54 5.64
N ALA A 189 5.22 -1.00 6.51
CA ALA A 189 3.91 -0.43 6.75
C ALA A 189 3.86 0.31 8.09
N TRP A 190 2.78 1.05 8.31
CA TRP A 190 2.56 1.77 9.55
C TRP A 190 2.18 0.80 10.69
N SER A 191 2.74 1.00 11.88
CA SER A 191 2.36 0.32 13.13
C SER A 191 2.31 1.27 14.32
N THR A 192 1.57 0.87 15.36
CA THR A 192 1.37 1.69 16.56
C THR A 192 2.68 2.07 17.24
N PRO A 193 2.83 3.32 17.73
CA PRO A 193 4.01 3.71 18.50
C PRO A 193 3.93 3.24 19.96
N MET A 194 2.84 2.57 20.34
CA MET A 194 2.69 1.98 21.65
C MET A 194 3.82 0.98 21.95
N VAL A 195 4.28 1.00 23.19
CA VAL A 195 5.30 0.09 23.72
C VAL A 195 4.67 -0.74 24.84
N ARG A 196 4.91 -2.05 24.85
CA ARG A 196 4.52 -2.98 25.92
C ARG A 196 5.74 -3.57 26.59
N ALA A 197 5.58 -4.18 27.76
CA ALA A 197 6.72 -4.78 28.48
C ALA A 197 7.25 -6.02 27.75
N ARG A 198 6.37 -6.84 27.17
CA ARG A 198 6.73 -8.09 26.49
C ARG A 198 6.12 -8.22 25.11
N ALA A 199 6.83 -8.88 24.19
CA ALA A 199 6.31 -9.19 22.86
C ALA A 199 5.01 -10.02 22.91
N SER A 200 4.88 -10.94 23.87
CA SER A 200 3.64 -11.71 24.06
C SER A 200 2.49 -10.88 24.62
N ASP A 201 2.74 -9.68 25.14
CA ASP A 201 1.66 -8.78 25.54
C ASP A 201 0.89 -8.28 24.31
N TRP A 202 1.42 -8.43 23.09
CA TRP A 202 0.75 -8.08 21.84
C TRP A 202 -0.13 -9.20 21.26
N ASP A 203 -0.12 -10.39 21.87
CA ASP A 203 -0.97 -11.49 21.41
C ASP A 203 -2.45 -11.14 21.52
N GLY A 204 -3.21 -11.41 20.45
CA GLY A 204 -4.64 -11.10 20.40
C GLY A 204 -4.95 -9.60 20.30
N ALA A 205 -3.95 -8.73 20.13
CA ALA A 205 -4.19 -7.33 19.81
C ALA A 205 -5.01 -7.21 18.53
N SER A 206 -6.06 -6.39 18.55
CA SER A 206 -6.88 -6.20 17.36
C SER A 206 -6.09 -5.45 16.28
N LEU A 207 -6.49 -5.59 15.02
CA LEU A 207 -5.89 -4.79 13.94
C LEU A 207 -6.00 -3.29 14.25
N THR A 208 -7.10 -2.85 14.88
CA THR A 208 -7.27 -1.47 15.33
C THR A 208 -6.20 -1.08 16.36
N ASP A 209 -5.90 -1.92 17.35
CA ASP A 209 -4.84 -1.64 18.34
C ASP A 209 -3.45 -1.59 17.71
N LEU A 210 -3.20 -2.46 16.72
CA LEU A 210 -1.93 -2.51 15.99
C LEU A 210 -1.75 -1.32 15.03
N LEU A 211 -2.86 -0.69 14.65
CA LEU A 211 -2.93 0.52 13.82
C LEU A 211 -3.27 1.80 14.62
N ALA A 212 -3.45 1.71 15.94
CA ALA A 212 -3.92 2.81 16.77
C ALA A 212 -2.86 3.91 16.90
N ASP A 213 -3.26 5.12 16.47
CA ASP A 213 -2.59 6.45 16.44
C ASP A 213 -2.62 7.12 15.05
N ILE A 214 -3.03 6.40 14.00
CA ILE A 214 -3.26 7.02 12.67
C ILE A 214 -4.35 8.11 12.75
N GLU A 215 -5.36 7.95 13.61
CA GLU A 215 -6.44 8.94 13.75
C GLU A 215 -6.08 10.15 14.63
N GLU A 216 -5.20 9.99 15.63
CA GLU A 216 -4.99 11.03 16.66
C GLU A 216 -3.75 11.91 16.41
N THR A 217 -2.76 11.44 15.62
CA THR A 217 -1.52 12.19 15.37
C THR A 217 -1.48 12.97 14.06
N GLY A 218 -2.52 12.94 13.22
CA GLY A 218 -2.60 13.74 11.98
C GLY A 218 -1.51 13.45 10.94
N GLY A 219 -0.65 12.46 11.19
CA GLY A 219 0.48 12.07 10.37
C GLY A 219 0.09 10.94 9.43
N GLY A 220 -0.56 11.30 8.32
CA GLY A 220 -0.95 10.38 7.27
C GLY A 220 0.25 9.64 6.68
N SER A 221 0.30 8.32 6.85
CA SER A 221 1.02 7.47 5.92
C SER A 221 0.43 6.06 5.95
N ARG A 222 -0.12 5.65 4.81
CA ARG A 222 -0.70 4.34 4.44
C ARG A 222 -2.18 4.02 4.64
N VAL A 223 -2.99 4.81 5.36
CA VAL A 223 -4.47 4.73 5.22
C VAL A 223 -5.04 5.81 4.31
N ALA A 224 -4.26 6.87 4.00
CA ALA A 224 -4.68 7.91 3.06
C ALA A 224 -4.90 7.38 1.63
N GLY A 225 -4.19 6.32 1.19
CA GLY A 225 -4.38 5.74 -0.15
C GLY A 225 -5.71 5.00 -0.32
N LEU A 226 -6.21 4.36 0.75
CA LEU A 226 -7.49 3.66 0.73
C LEU A 226 -8.67 4.62 0.94
N ASP A 227 -8.49 5.71 1.68
CA ASP A 227 -9.54 6.72 1.85
C ASP A 227 -9.62 7.69 0.64
N TYR A 228 -8.48 7.99 -0.01
CA TYR A 228 -8.45 8.70 -1.30
C TYR A 228 -9.29 7.99 -2.37
N ALA A 229 -9.21 6.67 -2.41
CA ALA A 229 -9.98 5.85 -3.33
C ALA A 229 -11.50 5.92 -3.07
N GLN A 230 -11.92 6.29 -1.87
CA GLN A 230 -13.33 6.45 -1.50
C GLN A 230 -13.89 7.83 -1.87
N SER A 231 -13.04 8.85 -1.97
CA SER A 231 -13.39 10.21 -2.41
C SER A 231 -13.29 10.30 -3.95
N PRO A 232 -14.42 10.28 -4.69
CA PRO A 232 -14.38 10.25 -6.15
C PRO A 232 -13.66 11.49 -6.72
N ASP A 233 -13.87 12.66 -6.12
CA ASP A 233 -13.19 13.91 -6.44
C ASP A 233 -11.66 13.81 -6.27
N ALA A 234 -11.18 13.21 -5.19
CA ALA A 234 -9.75 12.99 -4.96
C ALA A 234 -9.13 12.05 -6.01
N VAL A 235 -9.84 10.97 -6.39
CA VAL A 235 -9.42 10.06 -7.48
C VAL A 235 -9.30 10.82 -8.80
N TYR A 236 -10.32 11.60 -9.15
CA TYR A 236 -10.34 12.39 -10.39
C TYR A 236 -9.17 13.39 -10.43
N ILE A 237 -9.04 14.22 -9.39
CA ILE A 237 -8.04 15.27 -9.32
C ILE A 237 -6.63 14.67 -9.28
N GLY A 238 -6.41 13.56 -8.55
CA GLY A 238 -5.10 12.92 -8.44
C GLY A 238 -4.62 12.33 -9.77
N ILE A 239 -5.52 11.69 -10.51
CA ILE A 239 -5.24 11.13 -11.84
C ILE A 239 -4.95 12.25 -12.86
N GLU A 240 -5.76 13.31 -12.87
CA GLU A 240 -5.56 14.44 -13.78
C GLU A 240 -4.29 15.23 -13.46
N LEU A 241 -3.99 15.45 -12.18
CA LEU A 241 -2.75 16.09 -11.73
C LEU A 241 -1.54 15.28 -12.23
N SER A 242 -1.53 13.97 -12.00
CA SER A 242 -0.45 13.09 -12.46
C SER A 242 -0.27 13.15 -13.97
N ARG A 243 -1.37 13.10 -14.73
CA ARG A 243 -1.35 13.18 -16.20
C ARG A 243 -0.75 14.49 -16.69
N LYS A 244 -1.22 15.62 -16.15
CA LYS A 244 -0.75 16.96 -16.54
C LYS A 244 0.70 17.21 -16.14
N LEU A 245 1.15 16.68 -15.00
CA LEU A 245 2.55 16.73 -14.59
C LEU A 245 3.44 15.95 -15.57
N MET A 246 3.03 14.75 -15.98
CA MET A 246 3.74 13.96 -17.00
C MET A 246 3.84 14.70 -18.34
N GLU A 247 2.73 15.28 -18.81
CA GLU A 247 2.72 16.11 -20.02
C GLU A 247 3.68 17.31 -19.90
N ARG A 248 3.71 17.96 -18.73
CA ARG A 248 4.60 19.11 -18.46
C ARG A 248 6.08 18.71 -18.44
N MET A 249 6.38 17.49 -18.01
CA MET A 249 7.72 16.90 -18.09
C MET A 249 8.14 16.45 -19.49
N GLY A 250 7.26 16.60 -20.50
CA GLY A 250 7.51 16.13 -21.86
C GLY A 250 7.39 14.61 -22.00
N ALA A 251 6.81 13.93 -21.02
CA ALA A 251 6.45 12.52 -21.18
C ALA A 251 5.31 12.41 -22.22
N PRO A 252 5.27 11.33 -23.02
CA PRO A 252 4.16 11.09 -23.93
C PRO A 252 2.85 11.07 -23.14
N ALA A 253 1.84 11.82 -23.61
CA ALA A 253 0.53 11.83 -22.99
C ALA A 253 -0.03 10.39 -22.96
N MET A 254 -0.16 9.83 -21.76
CA MET A 254 -0.82 8.54 -21.58
C MET A 254 -2.32 8.75 -21.59
N GLY A 255 -2.99 8.07 -22.51
CA GLY A 255 -4.45 8.01 -22.51
C GLY A 255 -4.96 7.42 -21.21
N LEU A 256 -6.15 7.85 -20.78
CA LEU A 256 -6.77 7.40 -19.54
C LEU A 256 -6.88 5.86 -19.47
N ASP A 257 -7.15 5.22 -20.61
CA ASP A 257 -7.28 3.76 -20.68
C ASP A 257 -5.96 3.01 -20.41
N ALA A 258 -4.81 3.63 -20.69
CA ALA A 258 -3.50 3.08 -20.35
C ALA A 258 -3.10 3.38 -18.89
N LEU A 259 -3.50 4.55 -18.38
CA LEU A 259 -3.20 4.98 -17.02
C LEU A 259 -4.02 4.23 -15.97
N MET A 260 -5.28 3.91 -16.26
CA MET A 260 -6.22 3.32 -15.30
C MET A 260 -5.75 1.99 -14.70
N PRO A 261 -5.30 0.98 -15.47
CA PRO A 261 -4.80 -0.27 -14.88
C PRO A 261 -3.57 -0.07 -13.98
N MET A 262 -2.70 0.88 -14.33
CA MET A 262 -1.51 1.20 -13.55
C MET A 262 -1.87 1.81 -12.19
N MET A 263 -2.73 2.82 -12.22
CA MET A 263 -3.21 3.48 -11.00
C MET A 263 -4.04 2.51 -10.16
N ALA A 264 -4.85 1.65 -10.79
CA ALA A 264 -5.67 0.67 -10.08
C ALA A 264 -4.79 -0.35 -9.34
N ALA A 265 -3.73 -0.84 -9.98
CA ALA A 265 -2.74 -1.68 -9.31
C ALA A 265 -2.05 -0.95 -8.15
N GLN A 266 -1.72 0.34 -8.32
CA GLN A 266 -1.12 1.16 -7.27
C GLN A 266 -2.06 1.37 -6.07
N PHE A 267 -3.36 1.56 -6.31
CA PHE A 267 -4.37 1.72 -5.26
C PHE A 267 -4.91 0.39 -4.70
N GLY A 268 -4.48 -0.76 -5.24
CA GLY A 268 -5.05 -2.06 -4.87
C GLY A 268 -6.54 -2.18 -5.24
N MET A 269 -6.98 -1.53 -6.31
CA MET A 269 -8.36 -1.54 -6.78
C MET A 269 -8.51 -2.26 -8.11
N ASP A 270 -9.73 -2.69 -8.42
CA ASP A 270 -10.07 -3.07 -9.78
C ASP A 270 -10.09 -1.84 -10.71
N ALA A 271 -9.63 -2.02 -11.95
CA ALA A 271 -9.54 -0.91 -12.91
C ALA A 271 -10.91 -0.33 -13.29
N ALA A 272 -11.98 -1.15 -13.32
CA ALA A 272 -13.33 -0.66 -13.56
C ALA A 272 -13.88 0.10 -12.34
N GLN A 273 -13.54 -0.33 -11.12
CA GLN A 273 -13.87 0.41 -9.89
C GLN A 273 -13.19 1.79 -9.88
N LEU A 274 -11.88 1.84 -10.17
CA LEU A 274 -11.14 3.10 -10.23
C LEU A 274 -11.69 4.01 -11.33
N ARG A 275 -12.00 3.48 -12.52
CA ARG A 275 -12.61 4.25 -13.61
C ARG A 275 -13.97 4.82 -13.21
N SER A 276 -14.79 4.01 -12.52
CA SER A 276 -16.09 4.44 -12.01
C SER A 276 -15.95 5.56 -10.96
N ALA A 277 -14.96 5.49 -10.07
CA ALA A 277 -14.66 6.55 -9.12
C ALA A 277 -14.20 7.84 -9.83
N TYR A 278 -13.29 7.72 -10.79
CA TYR A 278 -12.83 8.82 -11.62
C TYR A 278 -13.98 9.54 -12.34
N ASP A 279 -14.88 8.80 -13.00
CA ASP A 279 -15.99 9.39 -13.75
C ASP A 279 -16.98 10.11 -12.82
N ARG A 280 -17.24 9.57 -11.61
CA ARG A 280 -18.05 10.25 -10.58
C ARG A 280 -17.38 11.52 -10.07
N GLY A 281 -16.09 11.47 -9.77
CA GLY A 281 -15.32 12.62 -9.31
C GLY A 281 -15.31 13.75 -10.32
N LYS A 282 -15.11 13.41 -11.60
CA LYS A 282 -15.19 14.37 -12.69
C LYS A 282 -16.54 15.08 -12.72
N GLN A 283 -17.65 14.32 -12.66
CA GLN A 283 -18.99 14.90 -12.65
C GLN A 283 -19.23 15.81 -11.44
N GLN A 284 -18.73 15.43 -10.25
CA GLN A 284 -18.84 16.25 -9.03
C GLN A 284 -18.08 17.57 -9.17
N VAL A 285 -16.82 17.52 -9.62
CA VAL A 285 -15.98 18.70 -9.82
C VAL A 285 -16.54 19.63 -10.90
N GLU A 286 -17.08 19.08 -11.98
CA GLU A 286 -17.69 19.87 -13.07
C GLU A 286 -19.05 20.49 -12.65
N ALA A 287 -19.83 19.81 -11.80
CA ALA A 287 -21.12 20.31 -11.33
C ALA A 287 -21.01 21.37 -10.23
N ALA A 288 -19.91 21.38 -9.46
CA ALA A 288 -19.71 22.31 -8.37
C ALA A 288 -19.33 23.72 -8.86
N SER A 289 -19.96 24.74 -8.26
CA SER A 289 -19.77 26.16 -8.63
C SER A 289 -18.71 26.89 -7.82
N THR A 290 -18.24 26.32 -6.70
CA THR A 290 -17.21 26.89 -5.84
C THR A 290 -16.06 25.92 -5.66
N LEU A 291 -14.87 26.42 -5.31
CA LEU A 291 -13.68 25.60 -5.11
C LEU A 291 -13.86 24.59 -3.97
N GLU A 292 -14.45 25.03 -2.86
CA GLU A 292 -14.71 24.20 -1.68
C GLU A 292 -15.77 23.13 -1.93
N ALA A 293 -16.63 23.32 -2.93
CA ALA A 293 -17.59 22.30 -3.35
C ALA A 293 -16.97 21.30 -4.34
N LYS A 294 -15.84 21.65 -4.97
CA LYS A 294 -15.11 20.77 -5.91
C LYS A 294 -14.16 19.83 -5.18
N ILE A 295 -13.51 20.32 -4.13
CA ILE A 295 -12.58 19.55 -3.31
C ILE A 295 -12.64 20.07 -1.89
N SER A 296 -12.68 19.17 -0.91
CA SER A 296 -12.60 19.58 0.49
C SER A 296 -11.21 20.18 0.77
N GLY A 297 -11.14 21.20 1.63
CA GLY A 297 -9.86 21.80 2.01
C GLY A 297 -8.90 20.77 2.62
N GLU A 298 -9.42 19.82 3.40
CA GLU A 298 -8.66 18.71 3.99
C GLU A 298 -8.08 17.79 2.91
N THR A 299 -8.90 17.36 1.95
CA THR A 299 -8.44 16.57 0.79
C THR A 299 -7.34 17.31 0.05
N LEU A 300 -7.54 18.60 -0.25
CA LEU A 300 -6.54 19.40 -0.96
C LEU A 300 -5.23 19.55 -0.14
N GLY A 301 -5.34 19.77 1.17
CA GLY A 301 -4.20 19.85 2.09
C GLY A 301 -3.38 18.57 2.10
N MET A 302 -4.04 17.41 2.23
CA MET A 302 -3.39 16.09 2.15
C MET A 302 -2.70 15.87 0.80
N MET A 303 -3.37 16.27 -0.29
CA MET A 303 -2.84 16.18 -1.65
C MET A 303 -1.54 16.96 -1.81
N MET A 304 -1.52 18.19 -1.30
CA MET A 304 -0.36 19.06 -1.35
C MET A 304 0.77 18.57 -0.45
N ALA A 305 0.44 18.02 0.73
CA ALA A 305 1.43 17.39 1.61
C ALA A 305 2.12 16.20 0.92
N GLY A 306 1.34 15.26 0.38
CA GLY A 306 1.87 14.12 -0.36
C GLY A 306 2.67 14.54 -1.60
N PHE A 307 2.23 15.58 -2.31
CA PHE A 307 2.99 16.12 -3.44
C PHE A 307 4.32 16.74 -3.02
N ARG A 308 4.37 17.52 -1.93
CA ARG A 308 5.63 18.11 -1.43
C ARG A 308 6.63 17.02 -1.04
N GLU A 309 6.17 15.95 -0.42
CA GLU A 309 7.00 14.78 -0.10
C GLU A 309 7.54 14.13 -1.39
N GLN A 310 6.67 13.88 -2.37
CA GLN A 310 7.05 13.36 -3.67
C GLN A 310 8.10 14.24 -4.37
N MET A 311 7.92 15.55 -4.29
CA MET A 311 8.86 16.53 -4.83
C MET A 311 10.19 16.56 -4.12
N SER A 312 10.20 16.43 -2.79
CA SER A 312 11.42 16.37 -2.01
C SER A 312 12.28 15.18 -2.46
N MET A 313 11.67 14.02 -2.69
CA MET A 313 12.38 12.86 -3.23
C MET A 313 12.91 13.12 -4.66
N MET A 314 12.10 13.77 -5.50
CA MET A 314 12.48 14.06 -6.88
C MET A 314 13.56 15.15 -7.01
N ALA A 315 13.69 16.04 -6.03
CA ALA A 315 14.72 17.08 -6.03
C ALA A 315 16.16 16.51 -6.00
N SER A 316 16.31 15.22 -5.65
CA SER A 316 17.59 14.50 -5.77
C SER A 316 18.03 14.25 -7.22
N PHE A 317 17.12 14.34 -8.19
CA PHE A 317 17.43 14.18 -9.61
C PHE A 317 17.82 15.52 -10.25
N PRO A 318 19.01 15.64 -10.86
CA PRO A 318 19.43 16.87 -11.53
C PRO A 318 18.42 17.31 -12.60
N GLY A 319 17.91 18.55 -12.47
CA GLY A 319 16.96 19.16 -13.41
C GLY A 319 15.47 18.94 -13.08
N ALA A 320 15.12 18.04 -12.17
CA ALA A 320 13.73 17.81 -11.79
C ALA A 320 13.14 18.98 -10.98
N ALA A 321 13.94 19.61 -10.11
CA ALA A 321 13.51 20.70 -9.24
C ALA A 321 13.05 21.96 -10.00
N ASP A 322 13.63 22.23 -11.18
CA ASP A 322 13.24 23.37 -12.00
C ASP A 322 11.93 23.09 -12.79
N MET A 323 11.68 21.82 -13.13
CA MET A 323 10.53 21.41 -13.94
C MET A 323 9.27 21.18 -13.11
N LEU A 324 9.45 20.77 -11.85
CA LEU A 324 8.37 20.46 -10.94
C LEU A 324 8.63 21.23 -9.66
N ASN A 325 7.84 22.26 -9.43
CA ASN A 325 7.85 23.02 -8.18
C ASN A 325 6.41 23.27 -7.75
N GLU A 326 6.22 23.77 -6.54
CA GLU A 326 4.89 23.97 -5.97
C GLU A 326 4.01 24.89 -6.83
N SER A 327 4.60 25.89 -7.50
CA SER A 327 3.87 26.78 -8.41
C SER A 327 3.24 26.01 -9.57
N VAL A 328 3.99 25.08 -10.18
CA VAL A 328 3.49 24.26 -11.29
C VAL A 328 2.30 23.40 -10.86
N VAL A 329 2.30 22.88 -9.63
CA VAL A 329 1.16 22.12 -9.12
C VAL A 329 -0.05 22.99 -8.84
N TYR A 330 0.12 24.16 -8.24
CA TYR A 330 -1.01 25.08 -8.07
C TYR A 330 -1.59 25.52 -9.43
N GLU A 331 -0.76 25.72 -10.46
CA GLU A 331 -1.22 26.01 -11.82
C GLU A 331 -2.05 24.86 -12.40
N ILE A 332 -1.56 23.63 -12.30
CA ILE A 332 -2.26 22.45 -12.81
C ILE A 332 -3.56 22.20 -12.05
N LEU A 333 -3.54 22.28 -10.71
CA LEU A 333 -4.73 22.13 -9.88
C LEU A 333 -5.76 23.22 -10.16
N ALA A 334 -5.33 24.46 -10.36
CA ALA A 334 -6.21 25.55 -10.76
C ALA A 334 -6.87 25.28 -12.12
N GLU A 335 -6.15 24.71 -13.08
CA GLU A 335 -6.73 24.27 -14.35
C GLU A 335 -7.79 23.18 -14.15
N ILE A 336 -7.46 22.11 -13.40
CA ILE A 336 -8.37 20.98 -13.12
C ILE A 336 -9.64 21.46 -12.41
N LEU A 337 -9.49 22.35 -11.42
CA LEU A 337 -10.56 22.86 -10.58
C LEU A 337 -11.26 24.08 -11.19
N SER A 338 -10.85 24.54 -12.38
CA SER A 338 -11.34 25.78 -13.02
C SER A 338 -11.36 26.96 -12.04
N SER A 339 -10.24 27.19 -11.37
CA SER A 339 -10.01 28.22 -10.35
C SER A 339 -8.74 29.02 -10.66
N THR A 340 -8.31 29.91 -9.77
CA THR A 340 -7.00 30.56 -9.86
C THR A 340 -5.97 29.84 -8.98
N PRO A 341 -4.67 29.86 -9.33
CA PRO A 341 -3.62 29.28 -8.51
C PRO A 341 -3.62 29.83 -7.07
N GLU A 342 -3.93 31.12 -6.91
CA GLU A 342 -4.00 31.78 -5.60
C GLU A 342 -5.13 31.23 -4.74
N ALA A 343 -6.31 30.99 -5.32
CA ALA A 343 -7.44 30.43 -4.58
C ALA A 343 -7.19 28.98 -4.15
N VAL A 344 -6.54 28.18 -5.02
CA VAL A 344 -6.12 26.81 -4.66
C VAL A 344 -5.08 26.84 -3.55
N ARG A 345 -4.09 27.74 -3.63
CA ARG A 345 -3.08 27.90 -2.59
C ARG A 345 -3.68 28.33 -1.26
N GLU A 346 -4.55 29.34 -1.25
CA GLU A 346 -5.22 29.81 -0.03
C GLU A 346 -6.01 28.69 0.65
N LEU A 347 -6.76 27.90 -0.14
CA LEU A 347 -7.50 26.75 0.39
C LEU A 347 -6.57 25.66 0.93
N ALA A 348 -5.48 25.35 0.23
CA ALA A 348 -4.51 24.35 0.69
C ALA A 348 -3.78 24.79 1.97
N GLU A 349 -3.35 26.04 2.06
CA GLU A 349 -2.64 26.60 3.22
C GLU A 349 -3.55 26.66 4.46
N LYS A 350 -4.83 26.98 4.27
CA LYS A 350 -5.83 27.00 5.35
C LYS A 350 -6.03 25.63 6.01
N HIS A 351 -5.75 24.55 5.28
CA HIS A 351 -5.97 23.17 5.69
C HIS A 351 -4.68 22.32 5.69
N ALA A 352 -3.52 22.98 5.69
CA ALA A 352 -2.25 22.27 5.85
C ALA A 352 -2.16 21.72 7.29
N PRO A 353 -1.78 20.44 7.47
CA PRO A 353 -1.62 19.83 8.80
C PRO A 353 -0.47 20.44 9.60
#